data_AF-A0A5N9DQB0-F1
#
_entry.id   AF-A0A5N9DQB0-F1
#
_cell.length_a   1.000
_cell.length_b   1.000
_cell.length_c   1.000
_cell.angle_alpha   90.00
_cell.angle_beta   90.00
_cell.angle_gamma   90.00
#
_symmetry.space_group_name_H-M   'P 1'
#
loop_
_entity.id
_entity.type
_entity.pdbx_description
1 polymer ?
#
loop_
_entity_poly.entity_id
_entity_poly.type
_entity_poly.pdbx_seq_one_letter_code
_entity_poly.pdbx_strand_id
1 'polypeptide(L)'
;MFSKNVLRSIDANRTVKNKIVQSISTGRSRLHISVTDLINPMQSYYRWIHPEIKTPIDKLHYILSGTGFHEIFSDIVSTEEYVEQLLEYEGIVGKVDIFEDIPIELKTT
;
A
#
# COMPACT_ATOMS: atom_id res chain seq x y z
N MET A 1 -4.71 11.71 -19.21
CA MET A 1 -4.32 10.51 -19.99
C MET A 1 -2.97 10.01 -19.46
N PHE A 2 -2.98 9.28 -18.33
CA PHE A 2 -1.75 8.76 -17.72
C PHE A 2 -1.22 7.59 -18.58
N SER A 3 0.03 7.74 -19.03
CA SER A 3 0.69 6.89 -20.03
C SER A 3 0.81 5.42 -19.60
N LYS A 4 0.69 4.51 -20.59
CA LYS A 4 0.90 3.05 -20.50
C LYS A 4 2.23 2.61 -19.87
N ASN A 5 3.15 3.53 -19.60
CA ASN A 5 4.45 3.25 -18.98
C ASN A 5 4.41 3.11 -17.45
N VAL A 6 3.33 3.52 -16.77
CA VAL A 6 3.25 3.49 -15.29
C VAL A 6 2.48 2.27 -14.76
N LEU A 7 1.67 1.63 -15.62
CA LEU A 7 0.79 0.52 -15.26
C LEU A 7 1.47 -0.82 -15.58
N ARG A 8 2.12 -1.42 -14.58
CA ARG A 8 2.79 -2.72 -14.74
C ARG A 8 1.79 -3.89 -14.80
N SER A 9 0.65 -3.79 -14.12
CA SER A 9 -0.45 -4.76 -14.19
C SER A 9 -1.73 -4.18 -13.58
N ILE A 10 -2.87 -4.37 -14.25
CA ILE A 10 -4.21 -4.20 -13.64
C ILE A 10 -4.64 -5.58 -13.17
N ASP A 11 -4.95 -5.72 -11.88
CA ASP A 11 -5.17 -7.01 -11.25
C ASP A 11 -6.65 -7.20 -10.91
N ALA A 12 -7.41 -7.75 -11.86
CA ALA A 12 -8.87 -7.83 -11.85
C ALA A 12 -9.47 -8.90 -10.91
N ASN A 13 -8.68 -9.56 -10.06
CA ASN A 13 -9.22 -10.58 -9.14
C ASN A 13 -8.36 -10.73 -7.87
N ARG A 14 -8.53 -9.77 -6.97
CA ARG A 14 -7.48 -9.38 -6.02
C ARG A 14 -7.60 -9.96 -4.63
N THR A 15 -8.79 -10.32 -4.16
CA THR A 15 -9.01 -10.64 -2.74
C THR A 15 -8.22 -11.87 -2.28
N VAL A 16 -8.15 -12.91 -3.11
CA VAL A 16 -7.39 -14.13 -2.80
C VAL A 16 -5.89 -13.92 -3.02
N LYS A 17 -5.52 -13.26 -4.13
CA LYS A 17 -4.13 -12.98 -4.48
C LYS A 17 -3.45 -12.06 -3.48
N ASN A 18 -4.13 -11.01 -3.01
CA ASN A 18 -3.62 -10.08 -2.01
C ASN A 18 -3.41 -10.77 -0.66
N LYS A 19 -4.34 -11.64 -0.23
CA LYS A 19 -4.15 -12.43 1.01
C LYS A 19 -2.91 -13.32 0.92
N ILE A 20 -2.68 -13.95 -0.23
CA ILE A 20 -1.50 -14.80 -0.47
C ILE A 20 -0.22 -13.96 -0.55
N VAL A 21 -0.23 -12.84 -1.28
CA VAL A 21 0.94 -11.94 -1.39
C VAL A 21 1.28 -11.32 -0.05
N GLN A 22 0.28 -10.88 0.72
CA GLN A 22 0.47 -10.31 2.06
C GLN A 22 1.14 -11.33 2.99
N SER A 23 0.61 -12.56 3.03
CA SER A 23 1.19 -13.65 3.85
C SER A 23 2.57 -14.11 3.38
N ILE A 24 2.91 -14.00 2.09
CA ILE A 24 4.26 -14.27 1.57
C ILE A 24 5.22 -13.09 1.87
N SER A 25 4.72 -11.86 1.83
CA SER A 25 5.53 -10.63 1.97
C SER A 25 5.95 -10.32 3.41
N THR A 26 5.24 -10.85 4.41
CA THR A 26 5.53 -10.63 5.83
C THR A 26 6.90 -11.17 6.31
N GLY A 27 7.62 -11.94 5.48
CA GLY A 27 8.90 -12.55 5.84
C GLY A 27 10.11 -12.21 4.96
N ARG A 28 9.97 -11.37 3.92
CA ARG A 28 11.10 -11.03 3.02
C ARG A 28 11.64 -9.63 3.29
N SER A 29 12.97 -9.48 3.20
CA SER A 29 13.65 -8.19 3.14
C SER A 29 13.05 -7.35 2.01
N ARG A 30 12.74 -6.07 2.28
CA ARG A 30 12.17 -5.16 1.29
C ARG A 30 13.18 -4.93 0.15
N LEU A 31 12.84 -5.38 -1.05
CA LEU A 31 13.66 -5.19 -2.26
C LEU A 31 13.36 -3.86 -2.99
N HIS A 32 12.34 -3.14 -2.55
CA HIS A 32 11.83 -1.93 -3.23
C HIS A 32 11.61 -0.80 -2.22
N ILE A 33 11.83 0.44 -2.67
CA ILE A 33 11.52 1.65 -1.90
C ILE A 33 10.02 1.94 -2.10
N SER A 34 9.25 2.05 -1.02
CA SER A 34 7.84 2.43 -1.14
C SER A 34 7.66 3.94 -1.24
N VAL A 35 6.58 4.42 -1.85
CA VAL A 35 6.21 5.86 -1.84
C VAL A 35 6.14 6.38 -0.40
N THR A 36 5.64 5.56 0.53
CA THR A 36 5.59 5.90 1.96
C THR A 36 6.97 6.05 2.59
N ASP A 37 7.99 5.32 2.09
CA ASP A 37 9.34 5.45 2.62
C ASP A 37 9.95 6.84 2.30
N LEU A 38 9.50 7.46 1.21
CA LEU A 38 9.94 8.79 0.77
C LEU A 38 9.35 9.94 1.60
N ILE A 39 8.26 9.72 2.33
CA ILE A 39 7.63 10.76 3.18
C ILE A 39 8.55 11.09 4.37
N ASN A 40 9.26 10.09 4.91
CA ASN A 40 10.24 10.29 5.98
C ASN A 40 11.44 9.35 5.79
N PRO A 41 12.42 9.73 4.96
CA PRO A 41 13.54 8.85 4.58
C PRO A 41 14.37 8.38 5.77
N MET A 42 14.60 9.26 6.75
CA MET A 42 15.37 8.90 7.96
C MET A 42 14.66 7.82 8.76
N GLN A 43 13.36 8.00 9.03
CA GLN A 43 12.59 6.99 9.76
C GLN A 43 12.52 5.69 8.97
N SER A 44 12.36 5.76 7.65
CA SER A 44 12.35 4.59 6.77
C SER A 44 13.66 3.83 6.82
N TYR A 45 14.80 4.53 6.71
CA TYR A 45 16.13 3.94 6.85
C TYR A 45 16.27 3.22 8.19
N TYR A 46 15.94 3.87 9.31
CA TYR A 46 16.00 3.25 10.64
C TYR A 46 15.11 2.01 10.77
N ARG A 47 13.90 2.02 10.20
CA ARG A 47 13.02 0.83 10.18
C ARG A 47 13.65 -0.34 9.41
N TRP A 48 14.41 -0.05 8.35
CA TRP A 48 15.04 -1.09 7.52
C TRP A 48 16.24 -1.71 8.22
N ILE A 49 17.05 -0.90 8.91
CA ILE A 49 18.23 -1.41 9.63
C ILE A 49 17.91 -2.00 11.01
N HIS A 50 16.76 -1.63 11.60
CA HIS A 50 16.30 -2.12 12.90
C HIS A 50 14.88 -2.71 12.86
N PRO A 51 14.67 -3.83 12.13
CA PRO A 51 13.36 -4.49 12.04
C PRO A 51 12.88 -5.05 13.39
N GLU A 52 13.76 -5.24 14.37
CA GLU A 52 13.46 -5.68 15.72
C GLU A 52 12.70 -4.63 16.55
N ILE A 53 12.78 -3.35 16.17
CA ILE A 53 12.09 -2.27 16.89
C ILE A 53 10.61 -2.30 16.51
N LYS A 54 9.78 -2.74 17.45
CA LYS A 54 8.33 -2.80 17.27
C LYS A 54 7.70 -1.41 17.29
N THR A 55 6.69 -1.22 16.45
CA THR A 55 5.85 -0.03 16.48
C THR A 55 5.15 0.09 17.85
N PRO A 56 5.13 1.29 18.47
CA PRO A 56 4.39 1.51 19.73
C PRO A 56 2.90 1.15 19.61
N ILE A 57 2.30 0.69 20.70
CA ILE A 57 0.91 0.20 20.75
C ILE A 57 -0.08 1.27 20.27
N ASP A 58 0.04 2.51 20.73
CA ASP A 58 -0.88 3.59 20.33
C ASP A 58 -0.85 3.81 18.81
N LYS A 59 0.34 3.80 18.22
CA LYS A 59 0.52 3.92 16.78
C LYS A 59 -0.05 2.72 16.03
N LEU A 60 0.03 1.51 16.59
CA LEU A 60 -0.63 0.33 16.04
C LEU A 60 -2.16 0.48 16.06
N HIS A 61 -2.76 1.02 17.13
CA HIS A 61 -4.20 1.27 17.19
C HIS A 61 -4.67 2.22 16.08
N TYR A 62 -3.94 3.32 15.85
CA TYR A 62 -4.24 4.24 14.75
C TYR A 62 -4.13 3.55 13.39
N ILE A 63 -3.05 2.81 13.15
CA ILE A 63 -2.85 2.07 11.89
C ILE A 63 -3.99 1.08 11.67
N LEU A 64 -4.34 0.26 12.68
CA LEU A 64 -5.38 -0.75 12.57
C LEU A 64 -6.76 -0.13 12.33
N SER A 65 -7.06 1.00 12.98
CA SER A 65 -8.32 1.72 12.78
C SER A 65 -8.42 2.27 11.36
N GLY A 66 -7.32 2.86 10.86
CA GLY A 66 -7.24 3.31 9.47
C GLY A 66 -7.37 2.15 8.48
N THR A 67 -6.65 1.05 8.70
CA THR A 67 -6.75 -0.16 7.86
C THR A 67 -8.16 -0.72 7.83
N GLY A 68 -8.83 -0.83 8.98
CA GLY A 68 -10.21 -1.32 9.04
C GLY A 68 -11.19 -0.41 8.29
N PHE A 69 -11.02 0.91 8.39
CA PHE A 69 -11.81 1.85 7.59
C PHE A 69 -11.54 1.68 6.09
N HIS A 70 -10.27 1.58 5.68
CA HIS A 70 -9.91 1.38 4.27
C HIS A 70 -10.52 0.09 3.72
N GLU A 71 -10.51 -1.02 4.47
CA GLU A 71 -11.14 -2.28 4.05
C GLU A 71 -12.65 -2.12 3.84
N ILE A 72 -13.36 -1.57 4.83
CA ILE A 72 -14.81 -1.39 4.76
C ILE A 72 -15.19 -0.41 3.64
N PHE A 73 -14.46 0.70 3.52
CA PHE A 73 -14.72 1.70 2.49
C PHE A 73 -14.47 1.12 1.10
N SER A 74 -13.35 0.42 0.93
CA SER A 74 -12.99 -0.29 -0.31
C SER A 74 -14.09 -1.25 -0.75
N ASP A 75 -14.63 -2.05 0.17
CA ASP A 75 -15.72 -2.98 -0.13
C ASP A 75 -17.01 -2.26 -0.59
N ILE A 76 -17.29 -1.07 -0.05
CA ILE A 76 -18.49 -0.28 -0.40
C ILE A 76 -18.34 0.41 -1.75
N VAL A 77 -17.16 0.96 -2.06
CA VAL A 77 -16.91 1.72 -3.30
C VAL A 77 -16.40 0.83 -4.45
N SER A 78 -16.11 -0.45 -4.18
CA SER A 78 -15.61 -1.40 -5.17
C SER A 78 -16.66 -1.69 -6.25
N THR A 79 -16.56 -0.98 -7.36
CA THR A 79 -16.89 -1.53 -8.69
C THR A 79 -15.65 -2.24 -9.25
N GLU A 80 -15.17 -3.23 -8.51
CA GLU A 80 -14.16 -4.29 -8.75
C GLU A 80 -12.77 -3.98 -9.39
N GLU A 81 -12.55 -2.87 -10.13
CA GLU A 81 -11.31 -2.75 -10.93
C GLU A 81 -10.29 -1.70 -10.48
N TYR A 82 -10.66 -0.73 -9.63
CA TYR A 82 -9.81 0.44 -9.37
C TYR A 82 -9.27 0.55 -7.94
N VAL A 83 -9.67 -0.32 -7.03
CA VAL A 83 -9.31 -0.21 -5.62
C VAL A 83 -7.93 -0.81 -5.35
N GLU A 84 -7.14 -0.11 -4.53
CA GLU A 84 -5.88 -0.54 -3.92
C GLU A 84 -4.68 -0.75 -4.88
N GLN A 85 -4.68 -0.22 -6.11
CA GLN A 85 -3.76 -0.60 -7.21
C GLN A 85 -2.26 -0.42 -6.90
N LEU A 86 -1.47 -1.45 -7.23
CA LEU A 86 -0.01 -1.41 -7.07
C LEU A 86 0.64 -0.81 -8.33
N LEU A 87 1.39 0.27 -8.15
CA LEU A 87 2.11 0.98 -9.20
C LEU A 87 3.61 0.92 -8.93
N GLU A 88 4.41 0.92 -9.99
CA GLU A 88 5.86 0.98 -9.90
C GLU A 88 6.40 1.96 -10.94
N TYR A 89 7.28 2.85 -10.51
CA TYR A 89 7.96 3.80 -11.38
C TYR A 89 9.41 3.97 -10.89
N GLU A 90 10.38 3.73 -11.78
CA GLU A 90 11.82 3.87 -11.48
C GLU A 90 12.28 3.13 -10.20
N GLY A 91 11.71 1.95 -9.92
CA GLY A 91 12.04 1.15 -8.75
C GLY A 91 11.37 1.60 -7.44
N ILE A 92 10.54 2.65 -7.49
CA ILE A 92 9.68 3.10 -6.39
C ILE A 92 8.30 2.45 -6.55
N VAL A 93 7.81 1.82 -5.49
CA VAL A 93 6.54 1.10 -5.47
C VAL A 93 5.50 1.86 -4.63
N GLY A 94 4.31 2.06 -5.17
CA GLY A 94 3.20 2.71 -4.49
C GLY A 94 1.94 1.86 -4.55
N LYS A 95 1.09 1.97 -3.53
CA LYS A 95 -0.26 1.42 -3.54
C LYS A 95 -1.21 2.61 -3.51
N VAL A 96 -2.06 2.75 -4.53
CA VAL A 96 -3.06 3.82 -4.62
C VAL A 96 -4.39 3.27 -4.12
N ASP A 97 -5.06 3.98 -3.20
CA ASP A 97 -6.32 3.49 -2.64
C ASP A 97 -7.43 3.35 -3.69
N ILE A 98 -7.57 4.34 -4.59
CA ILE A 98 -8.49 4.24 -5.74
C ILE A 98 -7.82 4.83 -6.98
N PHE A 99 -7.74 4.05 -8.05
CA PHE A 99 -7.08 4.39 -9.30
C PHE A 99 -8.09 4.52 -10.45
N GLU A 100 -8.85 5.62 -10.47
CA GLU A 100 -9.75 5.97 -11.57
C GLU A 100 -9.14 7.07 -12.47
N ASP A 101 -9.94 7.93 -13.08
CA ASP A 101 -9.47 9.06 -13.91
C ASP A 101 -8.46 9.95 -13.17
N ILE A 102 -8.59 10.05 -11.84
CA ILE A 102 -7.69 10.75 -10.93
C ILE A 102 -7.36 9.79 -9.77
N PRO A 103 -6.08 9.63 -9.39
CA PRO A 103 -5.71 8.81 -8.24
C PRO A 103 -6.19 9.45 -6.94
N ILE A 104 -6.85 8.66 -6.10
CA ILE A 104 -7.38 9.09 -4.80
C ILE A 104 -6.64 8.34 -3.70
N GLU A 105 -6.22 9.09 -2.68
CA GLU A 105 -5.66 8.58 -1.43
C GLU A 105 -6.65 8.88 -0.31
N LEU A 106 -7.03 7.86 0.45
CA LEU A 106 -7.90 7.98 1.61
C LEU A 106 -7.06 8.20 2.87
N LYS A 107 -7.55 9.06 3.76
CA LYS A 107 -6.93 9.34 5.05
C LYS A 107 -7.99 9.42 6.13
N THR A 108 -7.85 8.57 7.14
CA THR A 108 -8.55 8.71 8.40
C THR A 108 -7.71 9.59 9.33
N THR A 109 -8.30 10.67 9.83
CA THR A 109 -7.68 11.55 10.84
C THR A 109 -7.58 10.89 12.21
#